data_AF-A0A0E3RYG8-F1
#
_entry.id   AF-A0A0E3RYG8-F1
#
_cell.length_a   1.000
_cell.length_b   1.000
_cell.length_c   1.000
_cell.angle_alpha   90.00
_cell.angle_beta   90.00
_cell.angle_gamma   90.00
#
_symmetry.space_group_name_H-M   'P 1'
#
loop_
_entity.id
_entity.type
_entity.pdbx_description
1 polymer ?
#
loop_
_entity_poly.entity_id
_entity_poly.type
_entity_poly.pdbx_seq_one_letter_code
_entity_poly.pdbx_strand_id
1 'polypeptide(L)'
;MYLLPCDTKELIETRIASIDNYALKLNKVSHFDSNDKKFKFFEVDRGRILINIKPNFSSVNFSALSERQRDSLKNSGLKIKQGIYTIDWKLAIGLGNESVYETAITLHHVYGIPYIPGSALKGIVRSYFILENFSKKENGNIDLKNAEARALKDQGFCDIFGCPKESFYKESRQGKVIFFDALPLSSPKIEPEIMNPHFTEYYSDSSNRVPPADYHDPKPIFFLVVKDTKFEFTLGAKDANVLSIAYDWMNKALKEHGIGAKTSVGYGYFE
;
A
#
# COMPACT_ATOMS: atom_id res chain seq x y z
N MET A 1 -26.56 -5.48 9.97
CA MET A 1 -27.28 -6.22 8.90
C MET A 1 -26.51 -6.16 7.59
N TYR A 2 -26.76 -7.03 6.61
CA TYR A 2 -26.11 -6.96 5.29
C TYR A 2 -27.06 -6.34 4.26
N LEU A 3 -26.61 -5.27 3.59
CA LEU A 3 -27.38 -4.59 2.54
C LEU A 3 -27.05 -5.22 1.18
N LEU A 4 -27.70 -6.36 0.88
CA LEU A 4 -27.50 -7.13 -0.34
C LEU A 4 -28.85 -7.41 -1.01
N PRO A 5 -28.87 -7.65 -2.34
CA PRO A 5 -30.03 -8.19 -3.02
C PRO A 5 -30.58 -9.45 -2.30
N CYS A 6 -31.91 -9.61 -2.26
CA CYS A 6 -32.56 -10.66 -1.46
C CYS A 6 -32.08 -12.07 -1.84
N ASP A 7 -31.99 -12.35 -3.14
CA ASP A 7 -31.47 -13.60 -3.70
C ASP A 7 -30.04 -13.91 -3.24
N THR A 8 -29.17 -12.90 -3.30
CA THR A 8 -27.77 -13.01 -2.87
C THR A 8 -27.71 -13.26 -1.36
N LYS A 9 -28.50 -12.52 -0.59
CA LYS A 9 -28.53 -12.64 0.87
C LYS A 9 -28.94 -14.05 1.29
N GLU A 10 -30.01 -14.59 0.73
CA GLU A 10 -30.50 -15.95 1.02
C GLU A 10 -29.44 -17.02 0.74
N LEU A 11 -28.68 -16.87 -0.35
CA LEU A 11 -27.63 -17.82 -0.73
C LEU A 11 -26.41 -17.79 0.20
N ILE A 12 -26.02 -16.62 0.69
CA ILE A 12 -24.76 -16.45 1.40
C ILE A 12 -24.89 -16.34 2.91
N GLU A 13 -26.07 -16.04 3.46
CA GLU A 13 -26.26 -15.74 4.90
C GLU A 13 -25.68 -16.81 5.83
N THR A 14 -25.84 -18.09 5.47
CA THR A 14 -25.28 -19.24 6.21
C THR A 14 -23.80 -19.51 5.91
N ARG A 15 -23.23 -18.89 4.86
CA ARG A 15 -21.90 -19.16 4.31
C ARG A 15 -20.93 -17.99 4.42
N ILE A 16 -21.33 -16.83 4.94
CA ILE A 16 -20.49 -15.61 5.04
C ILE A 16 -19.15 -15.92 5.72
N ALA A 17 -19.16 -16.73 6.78
CA ALA A 17 -17.96 -17.11 7.50
C ALA A 17 -16.96 -17.90 6.63
N SER A 18 -17.47 -18.71 5.71
CA SER A 18 -16.69 -19.59 4.83
C SER A 18 -16.11 -18.90 3.59
N ILE A 19 -16.49 -17.66 3.30
CA ILE A 19 -15.93 -16.90 2.17
C ILE A 19 -14.42 -16.73 2.37
N ASP A 20 -13.67 -17.29 1.43
CA ASP A 20 -12.20 -17.38 1.42
C ASP A 20 -11.55 -16.21 0.65
N ASN A 21 -12.23 -15.64 -0.34
CA ASN A 21 -11.79 -14.40 -0.95
C ASN A 21 -12.10 -13.21 -0.03
N TYR A 22 -11.07 -12.73 0.68
CA TYR A 22 -11.23 -11.63 1.63
C TYR A 22 -11.60 -10.30 0.97
N ALA A 23 -11.15 -10.03 -0.26
CA ALA A 23 -11.54 -8.82 -0.99
C ALA A 23 -13.05 -8.80 -1.30
N LEU A 24 -13.61 -9.95 -1.65
CA LEU A 24 -15.05 -10.13 -1.83
C LEU A 24 -15.78 -9.95 -0.49
N LYS A 25 -15.32 -10.64 0.55
CA LYS A 25 -15.94 -10.60 1.89
C LYS A 25 -15.97 -9.19 2.45
N LEU A 26 -14.85 -8.48 2.41
CA LEU A 26 -14.71 -7.13 2.95
C LEU A 26 -15.54 -6.11 2.16
N ASN A 27 -15.44 -6.11 0.83
CA ASN A 27 -15.99 -5.02 0.02
C ASN A 27 -17.41 -5.28 -0.50
N LYS A 28 -17.86 -6.54 -0.53
CA LYS A 28 -19.18 -6.91 -1.08
C LYS A 28 -20.10 -7.53 -0.04
N VAL A 29 -19.60 -7.98 1.11
CA VAL A 29 -20.42 -8.51 2.22
C VAL A 29 -20.23 -7.61 3.45
N SER A 30 -20.37 -6.31 3.24
CA SER A 30 -20.13 -5.29 4.25
C SER A 30 -21.26 -5.21 5.26
N HIS A 31 -20.93 -5.27 6.55
CA HIS A 31 -21.91 -5.11 7.61
C HIS A 31 -22.33 -3.64 7.74
N PHE A 32 -23.63 -3.39 7.65
CA PHE A 32 -24.26 -2.10 7.90
C PHE A 32 -24.87 -2.06 9.30
N ASP A 33 -24.43 -1.11 10.10
CA ASP A 33 -25.03 -0.81 11.40
C ASP A 33 -26.20 0.15 11.22
N SER A 34 -27.40 -0.28 11.61
CA SER A 34 -28.62 0.51 11.50
C SER A 34 -28.69 1.67 12.49
N ASN A 35 -28.00 1.58 13.64
CA ASN A 35 -28.02 2.61 14.66
C ASN A 35 -27.16 3.80 14.23
N ASP A 36 -25.93 3.51 13.80
CA ASP A 36 -24.98 4.54 13.35
C ASP A 36 -25.15 4.92 11.88
N LYS A 37 -25.98 4.18 11.14
CA LYS A 37 -26.19 4.33 9.69
C LYS A 37 -24.88 4.30 8.89
N LYS A 38 -23.95 3.45 9.31
CA LYS A 38 -22.60 3.33 8.72
C LYS A 38 -22.24 1.88 8.46
N PHE A 39 -21.37 1.66 7.48
CA PHE A 39 -20.74 0.37 7.28
C PHE A 39 -19.56 0.22 8.25
N LYS A 40 -19.45 -0.95 8.89
CA LYS A 40 -18.39 -1.28 9.83
C LYS A 40 -17.76 -2.62 9.46
N PHE A 41 -16.43 -2.68 9.40
CA PHE A 41 -15.70 -3.96 9.30
C PHE A 41 -15.19 -4.42 10.67
N PHE A 42 -15.06 -3.50 11.63
CA PHE A 42 -14.60 -3.76 12.98
C PHE A 42 -15.32 -2.84 13.97
N GLU A 43 -15.68 -3.40 15.14
CA GLU A 43 -16.27 -2.66 16.25
C GLU A 43 -15.93 -3.33 17.58
N VAL A 44 -15.63 -2.50 18.58
CA VAL A 44 -15.32 -2.92 19.94
C VAL A 44 -16.06 -2.03 20.94
N ASP A 45 -16.65 -2.63 21.96
CA ASP A 45 -17.25 -1.92 23.09
C ASP A 45 -16.69 -2.48 24.41
N ARG A 46 -16.10 -1.61 25.23
CA ARG A 46 -15.47 -1.96 26.53
C ARG A 46 -14.58 -3.22 26.46
N GLY A 47 -13.81 -3.35 25.38
CA GLY A 47 -12.91 -4.48 25.14
C GLY A 47 -13.56 -5.74 24.54
N ARG A 48 -14.89 -5.77 24.35
CA ARG A 48 -15.60 -6.86 23.66
C ARG A 48 -15.73 -6.53 22.19
N ILE A 49 -15.23 -7.43 21.34
CA ILE A 49 -15.34 -7.30 19.88
C ILE A 49 -16.78 -7.64 19.48
N LEU A 50 -17.48 -6.64 18.93
CA LEU A 50 -18.87 -6.79 18.45
C LEU A 50 -18.90 -7.18 16.97
N ILE A 51 -18.04 -6.55 16.16
CA ILE A 51 -17.93 -6.81 14.72
C ILE A 51 -16.45 -7.02 14.39
N ASN A 52 -16.14 -8.06 13.62
CA ASN A 52 -14.80 -8.25 13.06
C ASN A 52 -14.85 -9.12 11.80
N ILE A 53 -14.70 -8.48 10.64
CA ILE A 53 -14.60 -9.18 9.35
C ILE A 53 -13.16 -9.69 9.19
N LYS A 54 -12.94 -10.93 9.63
CA LYS A 54 -11.64 -11.61 9.53
C LYS A 54 -11.42 -12.25 8.14
N PRO A 55 -10.16 -12.23 7.64
CA PRO A 55 -9.80 -12.97 6.44
C PRO A 55 -9.82 -14.48 6.66
N ASN A 56 -10.02 -15.22 5.57
CA ASN A 56 -9.83 -16.66 5.53
C ASN A 56 -9.00 -17.04 4.29
N PHE A 57 -7.72 -17.29 4.47
CA PHE A 57 -6.82 -17.61 3.34
C PHE A 57 -6.63 -19.13 3.13
N SER A 58 -7.53 -19.97 3.66
CA SER A 58 -7.37 -21.43 3.62
C SER A 58 -7.30 -22.02 2.21
N SER A 59 -7.90 -21.36 1.21
CA SER A 59 -7.89 -21.82 -0.19
C SER A 59 -6.69 -21.32 -0.99
N VAL A 60 -5.91 -20.39 -0.45
CA VAL A 60 -4.76 -19.80 -1.16
C VAL A 60 -3.52 -20.65 -0.94
N ASN A 61 -3.05 -21.30 -1.99
CA ASN A 61 -1.73 -21.95 -1.99
C ASN A 61 -0.64 -20.91 -2.33
N PHE A 62 -0.03 -20.34 -1.29
CA PHE A 62 1.03 -19.33 -1.43
C PHE A 62 2.28 -19.86 -2.15
N SER A 63 2.69 -21.11 -1.88
CA SER A 63 3.85 -21.71 -2.55
C SER A 63 3.65 -21.81 -4.06
N ALA A 64 2.49 -22.33 -4.49
CA ALA A 64 2.15 -22.42 -5.91
C ALA A 64 1.98 -21.03 -6.55
N LEU A 65 1.49 -20.03 -5.80
CA LEU A 65 1.38 -18.66 -6.29
C LEU A 65 2.77 -18.06 -6.58
N SER A 66 3.70 -18.18 -5.64
CA SER A 66 5.08 -17.71 -5.79
C SER A 66 5.82 -18.45 -6.91
N GLU A 67 5.63 -19.76 -7.04
CA GLU A 67 6.21 -20.56 -8.14
C GLU A 67 5.71 -20.08 -9.51
N ARG A 68 4.39 -19.90 -9.66
CA ARG A 68 3.80 -19.36 -10.91
C ARG A 68 4.35 -17.98 -11.28
N GLN A 69 4.54 -17.11 -10.28
CA GLN A 69 5.12 -15.78 -10.50
C GLN A 69 6.57 -15.92 -10.99
N ARG A 70 7.39 -16.73 -10.32
CA ARG A 70 8.80 -16.97 -10.71
C ARG A 70 8.93 -17.59 -12.09
N ASP A 71 8.08 -18.54 -12.45
CA ASP A 71 8.12 -19.18 -13.77
C ASP A 71 7.69 -18.20 -14.89
N SER A 72 6.69 -17.35 -14.61
CA SER A 72 6.31 -16.26 -15.52
C SER A 72 7.45 -15.27 -15.73
N LEU A 73 8.20 -14.96 -14.67
CA LEU A 73 9.35 -14.06 -14.72
C LEU A 73 10.53 -14.65 -15.50
N LYS A 74 10.84 -15.95 -15.34
CA LYS A 74 11.88 -16.64 -16.12
C LYS A 74 11.61 -16.57 -17.62
N ASN A 75 10.35 -16.70 -18.01
CA ASN A 75 9.91 -16.69 -19.41
C ASN A 75 9.78 -15.28 -20.01
N SER A 76 10.02 -14.22 -19.22
CA SER A 76 9.87 -12.82 -19.68
C SER A 76 10.99 -12.33 -20.59
N GLY A 77 12.13 -13.03 -20.65
CA GLY A 77 13.33 -12.58 -21.35
C GLY A 77 14.06 -11.39 -20.70
N LEU A 78 13.69 -11.04 -19.46
CA LEU A 78 14.34 -10.00 -18.67
C LEU A 78 15.39 -10.61 -17.75
N LYS A 79 16.41 -9.82 -17.41
CA LYS A 79 17.23 -10.09 -16.23
C LYS A 79 16.42 -9.71 -15.01
N ILE A 80 16.43 -10.56 -14.00
CA ILE A 80 15.58 -10.44 -12.82
C ILE A 80 16.46 -10.32 -11.57
N LYS A 81 16.13 -9.38 -10.68
CA LYS A 81 16.66 -9.32 -9.31
C LYS A 81 15.49 -9.37 -8.32
N GLN A 82 15.59 -10.24 -7.33
CA GLN A 82 14.56 -10.48 -6.32
C GLN A 82 15.16 -10.45 -4.92
N GLY A 83 14.37 -10.03 -3.93
CA GLY A 83 14.71 -10.16 -2.52
C GLY A 83 13.46 -10.38 -1.67
N ILE A 84 13.62 -11.12 -0.59
CA ILE A 84 12.57 -11.36 0.39
C ILE A 84 12.77 -10.38 1.53
N TYR A 85 11.73 -9.63 1.85
CA TYR A 85 11.73 -8.60 2.87
C TYR A 85 10.59 -8.85 3.85
N THR A 86 10.83 -8.61 5.14
CA THR A 86 9.80 -8.74 6.18
C THR A 86 9.34 -7.35 6.61
N ILE A 87 8.03 -7.17 6.83
CA ILE A 87 7.52 -5.92 7.44
C ILE A 87 8.16 -5.78 8.83
N ASP A 88 8.77 -4.63 9.10
CA ASP A 88 9.38 -4.33 10.39
C ASP A 88 8.33 -4.15 11.50
N TRP A 89 7.29 -3.35 11.23
CA TRP A 89 6.22 -3.10 12.21
C TRP A 89 4.80 -3.33 11.64
N LYS A 90 4.27 -2.34 10.92
CA LYS A 90 2.90 -2.36 10.38
C LYS A 90 2.90 -1.78 8.99
N LEU A 91 2.16 -2.40 8.07
CA LEU A 91 1.95 -1.89 6.73
C LEU A 91 0.50 -1.47 6.53
N ALA A 92 0.28 -0.17 6.26
CA ALA A 92 -1.01 0.36 5.85
C ALA A 92 -0.99 0.65 4.34
N ILE A 93 -1.34 -0.35 3.51
CA ILE A 93 -1.31 -0.21 2.05
C ILE A 93 -2.71 0.08 1.50
N GLY A 94 -2.83 1.12 0.67
CA GLY A 94 -4.12 1.48 0.04
C GLY A 94 -5.13 2.16 0.97
N LEU A 95 -4.65 2.78 2.07
CA LEU A 95 -5.51 3.38 3.10
C LEU A 95 -6.50 4.41 2.55
N GLY A 96 -6.08 5.16 1.51
CA GLY A 96 -6.88 6.21 0.87
C GLY A 96 -7.72 5.77 -0.32
N ASN A 97 -7.82 4.47 -0.60
CA ASN A 97 -8.72 4.00 -1.66
C ASN A 97 -10.18 4.21 -1.26
N GLU A 98 -11.06 4.39 -2.25
CA GLU A 98 -12.49 4.53 -2.02
C GLU A 98 -13.08 3.28 -1.38
N SER A 99 -13.83 3.48 -0.30
CA SER A 99 -14.41 2.41 0.50
C SER A 99 -15.60 2.94 1.30
N VAL A 100 -16.59 2.07 1.51
CA VAL A 100 -17.75 2.37 2.36
C VAL A 100 -17.37 2.52 3.84
N TYR A 101 -16.16 2.11 4.22
CA TYR A 101 -15.64 2.15 5.59
C TYR A 101 -14.82 3.40 5.91
N GLU A 102 -14.78 4.40 5.01
CA GLU A 102 -13.92 5.60 5.10
C GLU A 102 -12.40 5.31 5.01
N THR A 103 -12.00 4.06 5.22
CA THR A 103 -10.65 3.54 5.07
C THR A 103 -10.66 2.27 4.22
N ALA A 104 -9.52 1.97 3.60
CA ALA A 104 -9.38 0.82 2.72
C ALA A 104 -8.05 0.08 2.92
N ILE A 105 -7.95 -1.07 2.27
CA ILE A 105 -6.72 -1.85 2.14
C ILE A 105 -6.61 -2.37 0.71
N THR A 106 -5.43 -2.30 0.12
CA THR A 106 -5.18 -2.88 -1.21
C THR A 106 -5.17 -4.41 -1.12
N LEU A 107 -6.17 -5.06 -1.74
CA LEU A 107 -6.29 -6.51 -1.80
C LEU A 107 -6.35 -6.96 -3.27
N HIS A 108 -5.68 -8.07 -3.57
CA HIS A 108 -5.70 -8.66 -4.90
C HIS A 108 -7.09 -9.22 -5.19
N HIS A 109 -7.73 -8.79 -6.28
CA HIS A 109 -9.12 -9.15 -6.55
C HIS A 109 -9.39 -10.66 -6.65
N VAL A 110 -8.46 -11.42 -7.26
CA VAL A 110 -8.60 -12.87 -7.44
C VAL A 110 -8.34 -13.66 -6.15
N TYR A 111 -7.28 -13.33 -5.42
CA TYR A 111 -6.84 -14.13 -4.26
C TYR A 111 -7.33 -13.59 -2.91
N GLY A 112 -7.86 -12.37 -2.87
CA GLY A 112 -8.26 -11.68 -1.64
C GLY A 112 -7.10 -11.29 -0.72
N ILE A 113 -5.84 -11.53 -1.09
CA ILE A 113 -4.67 -11.26 -0.25
C ILE A 113 -4.19 -9.82 -0.41
N PRO A 114 -3.63 -9.19 0.64
CA PRO A 114 -2.93 -7.92 0.52
C PRO A 114 -1.70 -8.06 -0.37
N TYR A 115 -1.46 -7.06 -1.19
CA TYR A 115 -0.27 -6.99 -2.03
C TYR A 115 0.22 -5.55 -2.15
N ILE A 116 1.48 -5.39 -2.56
CA ILE A 116 2.09 -4.09 -2.78
C ILE A 116 2.19 -3.89 -4.30
N PRO A 117 1.46 -2.92 -4.86
CA PRO A 117 1.54 -2.62 -6.29
C PRO A 117 2.94 -2.21 -6.72
N GLY A 118 3.40 -2.68 -7.87
CA GLY A 118 4.66 -2.29 -8.48
C GLY A 118 4.73 -0.80 -8.79
N SER A 119 3.59 -0.14 -8.98
CA SER A 119 3.49 1.32 -9.08
C SER A 119 3.83 2.03 -7.77
N ALA A 120 3.37 1.50 -6.63
CA ALA A 120 3.72 2.02 -5.31
C ALA A 120 5.22 1.82 -5.02
N LEU A 121 5.76 0.66 -5.38
CA LEU A 121 7.20 0.38 -5.29
C LEU A 121 8.00 1.36 -6.17
N LYS A 122 7.65 1.49 -7.45
CA LYS A 122 8.29 2.45 -8.36
C LYS A 122 8.23 3.87 -7.82
N GLY A 123 7.08 4.26 -7.26
CA GLY A 123 6.85 5.57 -6.66
C GLY A 123 7.78 5.85 -5.49
N ILE A 124 7.90 4.93 -4.53
CA ILE A 124 8.76 5.14 -3.37
C ILE A 124 10.24 5.16 -3.75
N VAL A 125 10.69 4.27 -4.64
CA VAL A 125 12.09 4.27 -5.09
C VAL A 125 12.43 5.56 -5.86
N ARG A 126 11.49 6.06 -6.68
CA ARG A 126 11.63 7.34 -7.36
C ARG A 126 11.72 8.49 -6.35
N SER A 127 10.81 8.53 -5.39
CA SER A 127 10.77 9.60 -4.38
C SER A 127 12.01 9.59 -3.50
N TYR A 128 12.43 8.42 -3.04
CA TYR A 128 13.67 8.21 -2.30
C TYR A 128 14.85 8.84 -3.03
N PHE A 129 15.06 8.46 -4.29
CA PHE A 129 16.21 8.93 -5.05
C PHE A 129 16.18 10.45 -5.27
N ILE A 130 15.02 11.04 -5.56
CA ILE A 130 14.85 12.49 -5.69
C ILE A 130 15.21 13.21 -4.39
N LEU A 131 14.73 12.71 -3.25
CA LEU A 131 14.94 13.34 -1.95
C LEU A 131 16.41 13.24 -1.51
N GLU A 132 17.03 12.07 -1.66
CA GLU A 132 18.41 11.89 -1.20
C GLU A 132 19.44 12.60 -2.10
N ASN A 133 19.21 12.65 -3.42
CA ASN A 133 20.23 13.12 -4.37
C ASN A 133 19.92 14.51 -4.95
N PHE A 134 18.67 14.97 -4.93
CA PHE A 134 18.26 16.21 -5.60
C PHE A 134 17.49 17.18 -4.70
N SER A 135 17.36 16.92 -3.39
CA SER A 135 16.71 17.83 -2.45
C SER A 135 17.45 19.14 -2.24
N LYS A 136 18.77 19.19 -2.51
CA LYS A 136 19.61 20.38 -2.33
C LYS A 136 20.04 20.97 -3.68
N LYS A 137 20.25 22.28 -3.69
CA LYS A 137 20.92 23.00 -4.79
C LYS A 137 22.44 22.82 -4.71
N GLU A 138 23.15 23.25 -5.75
CA GLU A 138 24.62 23.26 -5.79
C GLU A 138 25.25 24.06 -4.63
N ASN A 139 24.55 25.09 -4.14
CA ASN A 139 24.96 25.87 -2.98
C ASN A 139 24.57 25.26 -1.61
N GLY A 140 24.05 24.03 -1.59
CA GLY A 140 23.67 23.29 -0.38
C GLY A 140 22.27 23.61 0.18
N ASN A 141 21.57 24.63 -0.32
CA ASN A 141 20.24 24.99 0.17
C ASN A 141 19.17 23.98 -0.28
N ILE A 142 18.24 23.64 0.61
CA ILE A 142 17.12 22.73 0.33
C ILE A 142 16.14 23.41 -0.64
N ASP A 143 15.73 22.67 -1.68
CA ASP A 143 14.77 23.08 -2.69
C ASP A 143 13.99 21.87 -3.22
N LEU A 144 13.00 21.42 -2.46
CA LEU A 144 12.17 20.27 -2.82
C LEU A 144 11.32 20.54 -4.07
N LYS A 145 10.93 21.79 -4.30
CA LYS A 145 10.03 22.18 -5.40
C LYS A 145 10.64 21.88 -6.78
N ASN A 146 11.94 22.09 -6.93
CA ASN A 146 12.64 21.84 -8.20
C ASN A 146 13.48 20.55 -8.19
N ALA A 147 13.38 19.72 -7.14
CA ALA A 147 14.16 18.50 -7.02
C ALA A 147 13.89 17.51 -8.17
N GLU A 148 12.62 17.34 -8.54
CA GLU A 148 12.24 16.46 -9.65
C GLU A 148 12.74 16.98 -11.00
N ALA A 149 12.70 18.30 -11.23
CA ALA A 149 13.23 18.90 -12.45
C ALA A 149 14.74 18.67 -12.59
N ARG A 150 15.49 18.68 -11.47
CA ARG A 150 16.91 18.31 -11.45
C ARG A 150 17.12 16.81 -11.70
N ALA A 151 16.33 15.95 -11.07
CA ALA A 151 16.38 14.50 -11.29
C ALA A 151 16.11 14.12 -12.75
N LEU A 152 15.20 14.83 -13.44
CA LEU A 152 14.94 14.64 -14.88
C LEU A 152 16.11 15.02 -15.79
N LYS A 153 17.13 15.70 -15.28
CA LYS A 153 18.40 15.95 -15.99
C LYS A 153 19.46 14.89 -15.71
N ASP A 154 19.20 13.93 -14.84
CA ASP A 154 20.07 12.80 -14.58
C ASP A 154 19.78 11.63 -15.55
N GLN A 155 20.84 11.07 -16.14
CA GLN A 155 20.72 9.97 -17.09
C GLN A 155 20.20 8.69 -16.43
N GLY A 156 20.73 8.34 -15.25
CA GLY A 156 20.38 7.12 -14.53
C GLY A 156 18.91 7.12 -14.08
N PHE A 157 18.43 8.27 -13.60
CA PHE A 157 17.02 8.48 -13.26
C PHE A 157 16.11 8.26 -14.46
N CYS A 158 16.44 8.87 -15.60
CA CYS A 158 15.67 8.73 -16.84
C CYS A 158 15.69 7.28 -17.34
N ASP A 159 16.82 6.59 -17.22
CA ASP A 159 16.97 5.20 -17.62
C ASP A 159 16.13 4.26 -16.74
N ILE A 160 16.02 4.50 -15.44
CA ILE A 160 15.26 3.63 -14.53
C ILE A 160 13.75 3.92 -14.63
N PHE A 161 13.34 5.19 -14.52
CA PHE A 161 11.93 5.55 -14.38
C PHE A 161 11.25 5.97 -15.68
N GLY A 162 12.02 6.37 -16.68
CA GLY A 162 11.53 7.05 -17.89
C GLY A 162 11.45 8.57 -17.70
N CYS A 163 11.30 9.29 -18.81
CA CYS A 163 11.34 10.75 -18.82
C CYS A 163 10.52 11.37 -19.97
N PRO A 164 9.99 12.59 -19.82
CA PRO A 164 9.34 13.35 -20.89
C PRO A 164 10.36 14.04 -21.80
N LYS A 165 9.90 14.74 -22.84
CA LYS A 165 10.75 15.47 -23.81
C LYS A 165 11.68 16.49 -23.16
N GLU A 166 11.23 17.19 -22.13
CA GLU A 166 11.98 18.25 -21.43
C GLU A 166 13.00 17.70 -20.40
N SER A 167 13.64 16.57 -20.69
CA SER A 167 14.56 15.83 -19.80
C SER A 167 15.99 15.74 -20.36
N PHE A 168 16.84 14.91 -19.74
CA PHE A 168 18.22 14.63 -20.17
C PHE A 168 18.34 14.26 -21.65
N TYR A 169 17.47 13.37 -22.14
CA TYR A 169 17.54 12.86 -23.50
C TYR A 169 16.91 13.75 -24.56
N LYS A 170 16.22 14.84 -24.16
CA LYS A 170 15.49 15.76 -25.06
C LYS A 170 14.38 15.09 -25.90
N GLU A 171 13.93 13.91 -25.47
CA GLU A 171 12.84 13.14 -26.07
C GLU A 171 12.13 12.32 -24.98
N SER A 172 10.88 11.92 -25.24
CA SER A 172 10.13 11.08 -24.32
C SER A 172 10.63 9.64 -24.38
N ARG A 173 11.02 9.07 -23.23
CA ARG A 173 11.50 7.70 -23.11
C ARG A 173 10.79 6.92 -22.01
N GLN A 174 10.49 5.66 -22.29
CA GLN A 174 10.03 4.71 -21.29
C GLN A 174 11.22 4.27 -20.41
N GLY A 175 10.96 4.07 -19.11
CA GLY A 175 11.95 3.51 -18.19
C GLY A 175 12.32 2.07 -18.58
N LYS A 176 13.58 1.71 -18.39
CA LYS A 176 14.15 0.40 -18.73
C LYS A 176 13.89 -0.66 -17.65
N VAL A 177 13.44 -0.24 -16.46
CA VAL A 177 13.20 -1.13 -15.30
C VAL A 177 11.69 -1.31 -15.07
N ILE A 178 11.30 -2.57 -14.93
CA ILE A 178 9.96 -3.00 -14.56
C ILE A 178 9.96 -3.32 -13.06
N PHE A 179 9.04 -2.68 -12.34
CA PHE A 179 8.77 -2.92 -10.93
C PHE A 179 7.52 -3.80 -10.85
N PHE A 180 7.67 -5.03 -10.38
CA PHE A 180 6.57 -5.98 -10.29
C PHE A 180 5.82 -5.83 -8.96
N ASP A 181 4.58 -6.30 -8.94
CA ASP A 181 3.80 -6.40 -7.71
C ASP A 181 4.47 -7.38 -6.73
N ALA A 182 4.56 -6.99 -5.46
CA ALA A 182 5.06 -7.84 -4.41
C ALA A 182 3.89 -8.56 -3.73
N LEU A 183 3.91 -9.90 -3.81
CA LEU A 183 2.92 -10.78 -3.19
C LEU A 183 3.47 -11.35 -1.88
N PRO A 184 2.61 -11.63 -0.89
CA PRO A 184 3.03 -12.27 0.34
C PRO A 184 3.43 -13.74 0.08
N LEU A 185 4.48 -14.21 0.74
CA LEU A 185 5.00 -15.57 0.60
C LEU A 185 4.28 -16.62 1.48
N SER A 186 3.48 -16.15 2.43
CA SER A 186 2.70 -16.97 3.36
C SER A 186 1.40 -16.26 3.69
N SER A 187 0.50 -16.95 4.41
CA SER A 187 -0.75 -16.36 4.89
C SER A 187 -0.47 -15.05 5.65
N PRO A 188 -0.91 -13.89 5.12
CA PRO A 188 -0.63 -12.60 5.74
C PRO A 188 -1.50 -12.39 6.97
N LYS A 189 -0.96 -11.67 7.95
CA LYS A 189 -1.67 -11.32 9.19
C LYS A 189 -2.26 -9.92 9.05
N ILE A 190 -3.59 -9.86 8.91
CA ILE A 190 -4.34 -8.60 8.82
C ILE A 190 -5.03 -8.35 10.15
N GLU A 191 -4.83 -7.17 10.71
CA GLU A 191 -5.45 -6.77 11.97
C GLU A 191 -6.09 -5.38 11.86
N PRO A 192 -7.18 -5.14 12.60
CA PRO A 192 -7.71 -3.80 12.79
C PRO A 192 -6.73 -2.98 13.65
N GLU A 193 -6.58 -1.72 13.27
CA GLU A 193 -5.76 -0.71 13.94
C GLU A 193 -6.60 0.55 14.14
N ILE A 194 -6.25 1.37 15.12
CA ILE A 194 -7.02 2.55 15.50
C ILE A 194 -6.24 3.85 15.22
N MET A 195 -6.96 4.87 14.76
CA MET A 195 -6.51 6.25 14.82
C MET A 195 -7.54 7.10 15.58
N ASN A 196 -7.07 7.95 16.48
CA ASN A 196 -7.90 8.81 17.32
C ASN A 196 -7.57 10.29 17.04
N PRO A 197 -8.09 10.89 15.96
CA PRO A 197 -7.94 12.32 15.73
C PRO A 197 -8.67 13.11 16.82
N HIS A 198 -7.91 13.89 17.59
CA HIS A 198 -8.42 14.69 18.70
C HIS A 198 -9.00 16.04 18.24
N PHE A 199 -8.40 16.67 17.22
CA PHE A 199 -8.79 18.01 16.76
C PHE A 199 -9.69 17.99 15.52
N THR A 200 -10.55 16.98 15.39
CA THR A 200 -11.38 16.80 14.17
C THR A 200 -12.25 18.02 13.87
N GLU A 201 -12.84 18.64 14.90
CA GLU A 201 -13.73 19.80 14.76
C GLU A 201 -12.98 21.06 14.32
N TYR A 202 -11.74 21.23 14.80
CA TYR A 202 -10.84 22.30 14.35
C TYR A 202 -10.50 22.16 12.86
N TYR A 203 -10.07 20.98 12.43
CA TYR A 203 -9.67 20.75 11.03
C TYR A 203 -10.84 20.74 10.04
N SER A 204 -12.06 20.48 10.52
CA SER A 204 -13.27 20.45 9.69
C SER A 204 -13.94 21.82 9.57
N ASP A 205 -13.53 22.80 10.39
CA ASP A 205 -14.11 24.13 10.39
C ASP A 205 -13.51 25.02 9.28
N SER A 206 -14.24 25.14 8.18
CA SER A 206 -13.89 26.08 7.09
C SER A 206 -14.06 27.55 7.47
N SER A 207 -14.64 27.86 8.63
CA SER A 207 -14.91 29.24 9.08
C SER A 207 -13.84 29.82 10.00
N ASN A 208 -12.80 29.05 10.39
CA ASN A 208 -11.71 29.45 11.29
C ASN A 208 -12.19 30.01 12.65
N ARG A 209 -13.33 29.55 13.16
CA ARG A 209 -13.93 30.00 14.42
C ARG A 209 -13.72 29.01 15.55
N VAL A 210 -13.61 27.73 15.23
CA VAL A 210 -13.30 26.69 16.22
C VAL A 210 -11.78 26.74 16.47
N PRO A 211 -11.31 26.95 17.71
CA PRO A 211 -9.89 26.79 18.04
C PRO A 211 -9.55 25.31 18.26
N PRO A 212 -8.28 24.90 18.13
CA PRO A 212 -7.87 23.58 18.57
C PRO A 212 -7.97 23.54 20.10
N ALA A 213 -8.74 22.59 20.63
CA ALA A 213 -8.99 22.52 22.05
C ALA A 213 -8.93 21.10 22.61
N ASP A 214 -8.46 20.99 23.85
CA ASP A 214 -8.23 19.71 24.53
C ASP A 214 -9.52 19.05 25.06
N TYR A 215 -10.67 19.71 24.94
CA TYR A 215 -11.97 19.18 25.36
C TYR A 215 -12.74 18.44 24.24
N HIS A 216 -12.16 18.31 23.05
CA HIS A 216 -12.79 17.55 21.96
C HIS A 216 -12.69 16.05 22.21
N ASP A 217 -13.81 15.35 22.07
CA ASP A 217 -13.82 13.89 22.21
C ASP A 217 -13.04 13.22 21.06
N PRO A 218 -12.16 12.23 21.35
CA PRO A 218 -11.51 11.45 20.32
C PRO A 218 -12.56 10.66 19.54
N LYS A 219 -12.45 10.65 18.21
CA LYS A 219 -13.32 9.86 17.33
C LYS A 219 -12.54 8.65 16.79
N PRO A 220 -12.68 7.45 17.36
CA PRO A 220 -12.00 6.26 16.87
C PRO A 220 -12.32 5.96 15.41
N ILE A 221 -11.30 5.91 14.57
CA ILE A 221 -11.39 5.45 13.20
C ILE A 221 -10.55 4.19 13.08
N PHE A 222 -11.19 3.06 12.81
CA PHE A 222 -10.50 1.81 12.58
C PHE A 222 -10.07 1.69 11.12
N PHE A 223 -8.90 1.12 10.89
CA PHE A 223 -8.37 0.77 9.57
C PHE A 223 -7.65 -0.58 9.63
N LEU A 224 -7.37 -1.19 8.48
CA LEU A 224 -6.69 -2.49 8.42
C LEU A 224 -5.20 -2.32 8.14
N VAL A 225 -4.39 -3.12 8.84
CA VAL A 225 -2.93 -3.17 8.66
C VAL A 225 -2.45 -4.59 8.46
N VAL A 226 -1.34 -4.75 7.75
CA VAL A 226 -0.63 -6.02 7.62
C VAL A 226 0.56 -6.04 8.57
N LYS A 227 0.77 -7.16 9.28
CA LYS A 227 1.89 -7.40 10.20
C LYS A 227 2.56 -8.73 9.88
N ASP A 228 3.77 -8.94 10.41
CA ASP A 228 4.47 -10.24 10.45
C ASP A 228 4.47 -11.00 9.11
N THR A 229 4.55 -10.28 7.98
CA THR A 229 4.36 -10.86 6.64
C THR A 229 5.60 -10.60 5.78
N LYS A 230 6.04 -11.63 5.06
CA LYS A 230 7.16 -11.56 4.11
C LYS A 230 6.65 -11.33 2.70
N PHE A 231 7.29 -10.42 1.98
CA PHE A 231 7.02 -10.09 0.58
C PHE A 231 8.27 -10.36 -0.27
N GLU A 232 8.07 -10.88 -1.48
CA GLU A 232 9.14 -10.99 -2.48
C GLU A 232 9.06 -9.80 -3.43
N PHE A 233 10.00 -8.87 -3.31
CA PHE A 233 10.11 -7.72 -4.20
C PHE A 233 10.96 -8.10 -5.42
N THR A 234 10.44 -7.79 -6.60
CA THR A 234 11.05 -8.19 -7.87
C THR A 234 11.18 -7.02 -8.83
N LEU A 235 12.39 -6.83 -9.37
CA LEU A 235 12.67 -5.90 -10.46
C LEU A 235 13.18 -6.68 -11.69
N GLY A 236 12.83 -6.20 -12.88
CA GLY A 236 13.31 -6.76 -14.13
C GLY A 236 13.77 -5.69 -15.13
N ALA A 237 14.85 -5.95 -15.84
CA ALA A 237 15.32 -5.10 -16.94
C ALA A 237 16.14 -5.90 -17.95
N LYS A 238 16.33 -5.35 -19.16
CA LYS A 238 17.27 -5.93 -20.15
C LYS A 238 18.73 -5.65 -19.79
N ASP A 239 18.98 -4.46 -19.25
CA ASP A 239 20.31 -4.00 -18.82
C ASP A 239 20.58 -4.41 -17.36
N ALA A 240 21.69 -5.13 -17.13
CA ALA A 240 22.05 -5.62 -15.79
C ALA A 240 22.54 -4.51 -14.86
N ASN A 241 23.21 -3.49 -15.40
CA ASN A 241 23.79 -2.40 -14.61
C ASN A 241 22.68 -1.50 -14.09
N VAL A 242 21.76 -1.10 -14.98
CA VAL A 242 20.58 -0.32 -14.62
C VAL A 242 19.71 -1.08 -13.61
N LEU A 243 19.53 -2.40 -13.80
CA LEU A 243 18.82 -3.25 -12.84
C LEU A 243 19.46 -3.27 -11.46
N SER A 244 20.79 -3.38 -11.40
CA SER A 244 21.49 -3.42 -10.11
C SER A 244 21.32 -2.12 -9.35
N ILE A 245 21.50 -0.98 -10.03
CA ILE A 245 21.34 0.34 -9.42
C ILE A 245 19.90 0.52 -8.89
N ALA A 246 18.89 0.19 -9.71
CA ALA A 246 17.49 0.30 -9.30
C ALA A 246 17.16 -0.61 -8.10
N TYR A 247 17.74 -1.81 -8.06
CA TYR A 247 17.57 -2.73 -6.94
C TYR A 247 18.21 -2.21 -5.65
N ASP A 248 19.41 -1.62 -5.74
CA ASP A 248 20.07 -1.03 -4.57
C ASP A 248 19.28 0.17 -4.02
N TRP A 249 18.71 1.01 -4.90
CA TRP A 249 17.81 2.09 -4.48
C TRP A 249 16.52 1.57 -3.86
N MET A 250 15.97 0.47 -4.38
CA MET A 250 14.81 -0.18 -3.79
C MET A 250 15.08 -0.62 -2.35
N ASN A 251 16.21 -1.28 -2.13
CA ASN A 251 16.58 -1.79 -0.81
C ASN A 251 16.67 -0.66 0.22
N LYS A 252 17.28 0.47 -0.16
CA LYS A 252 17.37 1.65 0.71
C LYS A 252 16.01 2.32 0.92
N ALA A 253 15.23 2.51 -0.15
CA ALA A 253 13.90 3.12 -0.05
C ALA A 253 12.97 2.36 0.91
N LEU A 254 12.98 1.02 0.84
CA LEU A 254 12.18 0.16 1.72
C LEU A 254 12.62 0.24 3.20
N LYS A 255 13.91 0.47 3.46
CA LYS A 255 14.50 0.56 4.81
C LYS A 255 14.45 1.96 5.41
N GLU A 256 14.53 3.00 4.59
CA GLU A 256 14.75 4.38 5.05
C GLU A 256 13.51 5.27 4.91
N HIS A 257 12.64 5.01 3.93
CA HIS A 257 11.47 5.88 3.66
C HIS A 257 10.12 5.17 3.87
N GLY A 258 10.10 3.84 3.74
CA GLY A 258 8.89 3.03 3.93
C GLY A 258 7.87 3.17 2.79
N ILE A 259 6.98 2.19 2.63
CA ILE A 259 5.96 2.15 1.58
C ILE A 259 4.55 2.04 2.15
N GLY A 260 3.60 2.76 1.54
CA GLY A 260 2.21 2.81 1.98
C GLY A 260 1.89 4.12 2.72
N ALA A 261 0.84 4.09 3.53
CA ALA A 261 0.39 5.23 4.32
C ALA A 261 1.07 5.25 5.70
N LYS A 262 1.09 6.45 6.32
CA LYS A 262 1.57 6.67 7.70
C LYS A 262 3.05 6.32 7.92
N THR A 263 3.89 6.47 6.89
CA THR A 263 5.34 6.26 6.98
C THR A 263 6.02 7.19 7.99
N SER A 264 5.55 8.44 8.11
CA SER A 264 6.06 9.42 9.08
C SER A 264 5.94 9.00 10.56
N VAL A 265 5.08 8.02 10.85
CA VAL A 265 4.91 7.44 12.20
C VAL A 265 5.39 5.99 12.27
N GLY A 266 6.21 5.55 11.32
CA GLY A 266 6.90 4.25 11.35
C GLY A 266 6.21 3.10 10.60
N TYR A 267 5.15 3.35 9.83
CA TYR A 267 4.48 2.29 9.06
C TYR A 267 5.22 2.04 7.73
N GLY A 268 5.17 0.82 7.23
CA GLY A 268 5.60 0.48 5.87
C GLY A 268 7.10 0.25 5.68
N TYR A 269 7.86 0.16 6.76
CA TYR A 269 9.29 -0.17 6.74
C TYR A 269 9.51 -1.68 6.65
N PHE A 270 10.63 -2.06 6.03
CA PHE A 270 10.98 -3.46 5.74
C PHE A 270 12.45 -3.76 6.08
N GLU A 271 12.71 -5.00 6.49
CA GLU A 271 14.07 -5.54 6.76
C GLU A 271 14.51 -6.63 5.78
#